data_AF-A0AAE0DBK6-F1
#
_entry.id   AF-A0AAE0DBK6-F1
#
_cell.length_a   1.000
_cell.length_b   1.000
_cell.length_c   1.000
_cell.angle_alpha   90.00
_cell.angle_beta   90.00
_cell.angle_gamma   90.00
#
_symmetry.space_group_name_H-M   'P 1'
#
loop_
_entity.id
_entity.type
_entity.pdbx_description
1 polymer ?
#
loop_
_entity_poly.entity_id
_entity_poly.type
_entity_poly.pdbx_seq_one_letter_code
_entity_poly.pdbx_strand_id
1 'polypeptide(L)'
;MASQSLPLRSRLLSSKLSIFALFFFSIITITLAGDDATSTPAQQSAPFVDQATGLTMERFFGARTSFAFAMALPEQNGTAGAGSFIGQLSFPLVNGAGWGAMGLTGEMEGNFILAAWPDGAGGVMASFRQATDEDNPPEVKGNFAVRPIAEGVSVNATSLTYTFLCENCLDTTLGLGPEATNANAVMGWALSEKAVRNPSDPGANLGFHERGFGPFTARLGNARTAQFAAVAATAGQSVAGSARAVAATPNAFKDGGDDDDDKKKGGSGGGGKKDDDDDDD
;
A
#
# COMPACT_ATOMS: atom_id res chain seq x y z
N MET A 1 34.39 79.02 12.09
CA MET A 1 33.74 80.26 12.59
C MET A 1 32.58 80.58 11.66
N ALA A 2 31.37 80.74 12.23
CA ALA A 2 30.15 81.36 11.71
C ALA A 2 29.94 81.41 10.16
N SER A 3 28.93 80.71 9.64
CA SER A 3 27.54 81.19 9.50
C SER A 3 27.31 81.80 8.11
N GLN A 4 26.32 81.28 7.38
CA GLN A 4 25.24 82.11 6.86
C GLN A 4 24.06 81.29 6.34
N SER A 5 22.90 81.85 6.66
CA SER A 5 21.53 81.40 6.43
C SER A 5 21.08 81.50 4.97
N LEU A 6 20.00 80.80 4.62
CA LEU A 6 18.71 81.33 4.11
C LEU A 6 17.82 80.17 3.61
N PRO A 7 16.49 80.37 3.48
CA PRO A 7 15.50 79.40 3.92
C PRO A 7 14.62 78.82 2.81
N LEU A 8 13.88 77.80 3.24
CA LEU A 8 12.73 77.14 2.62
C LEU A 8 11.90 78.00 1.65
N ARG A 9 11.64 77.43 0.46
CA ARG A 9 10.38 77.63 -0.27
C ARG A 9 9.76 76.28 -0.63
N SER A 10 8.60 76.05 -0.04
CA SER A 10 7.62 75.03 -0.39
C SER A 10 7.15 75.20 -1.84
N ARG A 11 7.14 74.11 -2.60
CA ARG A 11 6.25 73.93 -3.76
C ARG A 11 5.62 72.54 -3.68
N LEU A 12 4.31 72.55 -3.46
CA LEU A 12 3.42 71.41 -3.63
C LEU A 12 3.55 70.88 -5.07
N LEU A 13 3.80 69.58 -5.21
CA LEU A 13 3.49 68.84 -6.43
C LEU A 13 2.59 67.66 -6.06
N SER A 14 1.36 67.74 -6.54
CA SER A 14 0.36 66.68 -6.58
C SER A 14 0.90 65.49 -7.37
N SER A 15 1.06 64.34 -6.72
CA SER A 15 1.31 63.06 -7.38
C SER A 15 0.04 62.22 -7.31
N LYS A 16 -0.49 61.88 -8.49
CA LYS A 16 -1.70 61.09 -8.69
C LYS A 16 -1.44 59.65 -8.23
N LEU A 17 -2.30 59.18 -7.34
CA LEU A 17 -2.34 57.81 -6.87
C LEU A 17 -2.99 56.93 -7.95
N SER A 18 -2.19 56.15 -8.67
CA SER A 18 -2.69 55.08 -9.55
C SER A 18 -2.49 53.74 -8.84
N ILE A 19 -3.57 53.24 -8.23
CA ILE A 19 -3.64 51.91 -7.63
C ILE A 19 -3.85 50.92 -8.79
N PHE A 20 -2.79 50.20 -9.18
CA PHE A 20 -2.90 49.03 -10.05
C PHE A 20 -3.26 47.84 -9.17
N ALA A 21 -4.53 47.44 -9.16
CA ALA A 21 -4.98 46.21 -8.52
C ALA A 21 -4.54 45.02 -9.39
N LEU A 22 -3.42 44.39 -9.03
CA LEU A 22 -3.02 43.08 -9.56
C LEU A 22 -3.96 42.02 -9.00
N PHE A 23 -5.03 41.71 -9.74
CA PHE A 23 -5.82 40.51 -9.53
C PHE A 23 -4.98 39.30 -9.93
N PHE A 24 -4.32 38.67 -8.95
CA PHE A 24 -3.83 37.30 -9.08
C PHE A 24 -5.04 36.37 -9.18
N PHE A 25 -5.47 36.07 -10.40
CA PHE A 25 -6.34 34.93 -10.66
C PHE A 25 -5.51 33.66 -10.39
N SER A 26 -5.61 33.11 -9.17
CA SER A 26 -5.22 31.73 -8.95
C SER A 26 -6.19 30.87 -9.74
N ILE A 27 -5.72 30.37 -10.89
CA ILE A 27 -6.41 29.33 -11.63
C ILE A 27 -6.35 28.09 -10.74
N ILE A 28 -7.42 27.82 -9.98
CA ILE A 28 -7.62 26.53 -9.35
C ILE A 28 -7.95 25.57 -10.50
N THR A 29 -6.93 24.91 -11.04
CA THR A 29 -7.13 23.68 -11.82
C THR A 29 -7.75 22.65 -10.90
N ILE A 30 -9.06 22.47 -11.00
CA ILE A 30 -9.74 21.30 -10.45
C ILE A 30 -9.32 20.15 -11.36
N THR A 31 -8.23 19.48 -11.00
CA THR A 31 -7.95 18.15 -11.52
C THR A 31 -9.05 17.24 -10.98
N LEU A 32 -9.83 16.62 -11.88
CA LEU A 32 -10.59 15.42 -11.56
C LEU A 32 -9.56 14.39 -11.08
N ALA A 33 -9.37 14.29 -9.76
CA ALA A 33 -8.60 13.22 -9.18
C ALA A 33 -9.40 11.94 -9.46
N GLY A 34 -8.78 10.97 -10.12
CA GLY A 34 -9.22 9.59 -9.96
C GLY A 34 -9.15 9.26 -8.47
N ASP A 35 -10.00 8.35 -7.99
CA ASP A 35 -10.05 7.91 -6.60
C ASP A 35 -8.87 6.97 -6.28
N ASP A 36 -7.66 7.38 -6.65
CA ASP A 36 -6.44 6.65 -6.39
C ASP A 36 -6.08 6.80 -4.90
N ALA A 37 -5.73 5.69 -4.25
CA ALA A 37 -5.22 5.68 -2.88
C ALA A 37 -4.18 6.79 -2.64
N THR A 38 -4.45 7.67 -1.68
CA THR A 38 -3.49 8.70 -1.26
C THR A 38 -3.00 8.45 0.16
N SER A 39 -1.75 8.83 0.44
CA SER A 39 -1.19 8.77 1.79
C SER A 39 -0.77 10.16 2.26
N THR A 40 -0.72 10.35 3.58
CA THR A 40 -0.26 11.63 4.17
C THR A 40 1.27 11.71 4.17
N PRO A 41 1.88 12.91 4.15
CA PRO A 41 3.34 13.05 4.26
C PRO A 41 3.95 12.45 5.53
N ALA A 42 3.13 12.22 6.57
CA ALA A 42 3.54 11.57 7.81
C ALA A 42 3.55 10.02 7.70
N GLN A 43 2.88 9.45 6.71
CA GLN A 43 2.79 8.01 6.46
C GLN A 43 3.71 7.63 5.31
N GLN A 44 5.01 7.86 5.48
CA GLN A 44 6.02 7.45 4.51
C GLN A 44 7.08 6.56 5.14
N SER A 45 7.73 5.73 4.33
CA SER A 45 8.87 4.95 4.79
C SER A 45 10.04 5.86 5.19
N ALA A 46 10.91 5.34 6.07
CA ALA A 46 12.14 5.98 6.51
C ALA A 46 13.32 4.99 6.44
N PRO A 47 14.58 5.43 6.42
CA PRO A 47 15.71 4.51 6.35
C PRO A 47 15.73 3.60 7.59
N PHE A 48 16.01 2.33 7.39
CA PHE A 48 16.02 1.30 8.43
C PHE A 48 17.12 0.29 8.15
N VAL A 49 17.66 -0.32 9.21
CA VAL A 49 18.58 -1.45 9.11
C VAL A 49 17.94 -2.62 9.83
N ASP A 50 17.73 -3.72 9.12
CA ASP A 50 17.34 -4.97 9.74
C ASP A 50 18.47 -5.43 10.68
N GLN A 51 18.17 -5.54 11.96
CA GLN A 51 19.17 -5.87 12.98
C GLN A 51 19.63 -7.32 12.90
N ALA A 52 18.82 -8.20 12.32
CA ALA A 52 19.16 -9.61 12.17
C ALA A 52 20.14 -9.84 11.01
N THR A 53 19.84 -9.30 9.84
CA THR A 53 20.65 -9.53 8.62
C THR A 53 21.66 -8.42 8.31
N GLY A 54 21.56 -7.26 8.99
CA GLY A 54 22.33 -6.05 8.66
C GLY A 54 21.89 -5.37 7.36
N LEU A 55 20.76 -5.79 6.76
CA LEU A 55 20.27 -5.28 5.49
C LEU A 55 19.73 -3.85 5.64
N THR A 56 20.22 -2.94 4.81
CA THR A 56 19.65 -1.59 4.69
C THR A 56 18.35 -1.62 3.89
N MET A 57 17.30 -1.01 4.42
CA MET A 57 15.94 -1.03 3.89
C MET A 57 15.27 0.35 4.04
N GLU A 58 14.10 0.51 3.44
CA GLU A 58 13.15 1.58 3.74
C GLU A 58 11.96 0.99 4.50
N ARG A 59 11.61 1.55 5.66
CA ARG A 59 10.59 1.02 6.57
C ARG A 59 9.47 2.02 6.84
N PHE A 60 8.25 1.60 6.56
CA PHE A 60 7.05 2.21 7.12
C PHE A 60 6.83 1.71 8.56
N PHE A 61 6.47 2.63 9.47
CA PHE A 61 6.16 2.30 10.86
C PHE A 61 4.88 3.01 11.32
N GLY A 62 3.84 2.23 11.57
CA GLY A 62 2.58 2.70 12.12
C GLY A 62 2.70 2.94 13.63
N ALA A 63 3.07 4.15 14.05
CA ALA A 63 3.36 4.46 15.45
C ALA A 63 2.24 4.11 16.45
N ARG A 64 0.97 4.13 16.02
CA ARG A 64 -0.18 3.74 16.86
C ARG A 64 -0.39 2.23 16.97
N THR A 65 -0.05 1.49 15.93
CA THR A 65 -0.27 0.04 15.85
C THR A 65 0.98 -0.77 16.15
N SER A 66 2.17 -0.15 16.08
CA SER A 66 3.47 -0.81 16.05
C SER A 66 3.62 -1.80 14.89
N PHE A 67 2.79 -1.68 13.85
CA PHE A 67 3.00 -2.38 12.59
C PHE A 67 4.18 -1.76 11.86
N ALA A 68 5.02 -2.60 11.27
CA ALA A 68 6.12 -2.19 10.42
C ALA A 68 6.19 -3.07 9.17
N PHE A 69 6.42 -2.42 8.03
CA PHE A 69 6.84 -3.07 6.81
C PHE A 69 8.09 -2.38 6.29
N ALA A 70 9.14 -3.16 6.05
CA ALA A 70 10.37 -2.69 5.43
C ALA A 70 10.60 -3.39 4.09
N MET A 71 11.16 -2.67 3.13
CA MET A 71 11.52 -3.18 1.80
C MET A 71 12.96 -2.81 1.46
N ALA A 72 13.67 -3.77 0.88
CA ALA A 72 14.94 -3.57 0.19
C ALA A 72 14.85 -4.08 -1.23
N LEU A 73 15.44 -3.33 -2.16
CA LEU A 73 15.45 -3.59 -3.58
C LEU A 73 16.88 -3.82 -4.08
N PRO A 74 17.05 -4.57 -5.18
CA PRO A 74 18.34 -4.65 -5.86
C PRO A 74 18.77 -3.27 -6.37
N GLU A 75 20.08 -3.10 -6.57
CA GLU A 75 20.61 -1.92 -7.25
C GLU A 75 20.08 -1.83 -8.69
N GLN A 76 19.93 -0.61 -9.20
CA GLN A 76 19.21 -0.32 -10.45
C GLN A 76 19.75 -1.04 -11.70
N ASN A 77 21.04 -1.39 -11.72
CA ASN A 77 21.69 -2.11 -12.82
C ASN A 77 22.05 -3.56 -12.47
N GLY A 78 21.61 -4.04 -11.30
CA GLY A 78 21.80 -5.43 -10.90
C GLY A 78 20.83 -6.33 -11.65
N THR A 79 21.35 -7.35 -12.33
CA THR A 79 20.51 -8.40 -12.95
C THR A 79 20.02 -9.43 -11.92
N ALA A 80 20.66 -9.49 -10.75
CA ALA A 80 20.27 -10.37 -9.66
C ALA A 80 18.99 -9.84 -8.99
N GLY A 81 17.91 -10.61 -9.06
CA GLY A 81 16.64 -10.27 -8.41
C GLY A 81 15.80 -9.22 -9.14
N ALA A 82 15.99 -9.04 -10.45
CA ALA A 82 15.03 -8.30 -11.26
C ALA A 82 13.63 -8.88 -11.05
N GLY A 83 12.65 -8.05 -10.69
CA GLY A 83 11.31 -8.54 -10.33
C GLY A 83 11.14 -8.95 -8.86
N SER A 84 12.18 -8.88 -8.02
CA SER A 84 12.15 -9.35 -6.63
C SER A 84 12.47 -8.24 -5.63
N PHE A 85 12.02 -8.42 -4.39
CA PHE A 85 12.39 -7.56 -3.26
C PHE A 85 12.59 -8.40 -1.98
N ILE A 86 13.34 -7.86 -1.01
CA ILE A 86 13.41 -8.42 0.34
C ILE A 86 12.49 -7.58 1.21
N GLY A 87 11.53 -8.23 1.86
CA GLY A 87 10.59 -7.60 2.78
C GLY A 87 10.85 -8.01 4.22
N GLN A 88 10.46 -7.15 5.16
CA GLN A 88 10.32 -7.51 6.57
C GLN A 88 8.98 -7.02 7.09
N LEU A 89 8.14 -7.93 7.58
CA LEU A 89 6.96 -7.61 8.38
C LEU A 89 7.35 -7.70 9.86
N SER A 90 6.98 -6.71 10.67
CA SER A 90 7.10 -6.79 12.12
C SER A 90 5.89 -6.15 12.78
N PHE A 91 5.24 -6.86 13.70
CA PHE A 91 4.03 -6.38 14.36
C PHE A 91 3.77 -7.08 15.71
N PRO A 92 3.00 -6.45 16.61
CA PRO A 92 2.65 -7.05 17.88
C PRO A 92 1.67 -8.22 17.70
N LEU A 93 1.76 -9.18 18.62
CA LEU A 93 0.81 -10.28 18.81
C LEU A 93 0.16 -10.17 20.19
N VAL A 94 -1.04 -10.73 20.32
CA VAL A 94 -1.75 -10.85 21.60
C VAL A 94 -1.84 -12.32 21.97
N ASN A 95 -1.06 -12.75 22.99
CA ASN A 95 -0.99 -14.15 23.43
C ASN A 95 -0.65 -15.12 22.28
N GLY A 96 0.24 -14.71 21.38
CA GLY A 96 0.65 -15.48 20.20
C GLY A 96 -0.38 -15.48 19.06
N ALA A 97 -1.41 -14.63 19.13
CA ALA A 97 -2.40 -14.45 18.08
C ALA A 97 -2.26 -13.11 17.36
N GLY A 98 -2.64 -13.08 16.09
CA GLY A 98 -2.60 -11.91 15.23
C GLY A 98 -2.07 -12.25 13.84
N TRP A 99 -2.27 -11.33 12.90
CA TRP A 99 -1.73 -11.38 11.55
C TRP A 99 -1.49 -9.98 11.02
N GLY A 100 -0.50 -9.83 10.15
CA GLY A 100 -0.18 -8.59 9.48
C GLY A 100 0.01 -8.81 7.99
N ALA A 101 -0.30 -7.80 7.18
CA ALA A 101 -0.18 -7.89 5.73
C ALA A 101 0.35 -6.60 5.11
N MET A 102 0.97 -6.75 3.95
CA MET A 102 1.35 -5.65 3.05
C MET A 102 0.68 -5.87 1.69
N GLY A 103 0.40 -4.78 0.99
CA GLY A 103 -0.10 -4.78 -0.38
C GLY A 103 0.76 -3.93 -1.30
N LEU A 104 0.86 -4.30 -2.57
CA LEU A 104 1.63 -3.58 -3.58
C LEU A 104 0.97 -2.28 -4.05
N THR A 105 -0.34 -2.14 -3.84
CA THR A 105 -1.10 -0.90 -4.05
C THR A 105 -1.65 -0.37 -2.74
N GLY A 106 -2.19 0.86 -2.73
CA GLY A 106 -2.76 1.48 -1.53
C GLY A 106 -4.18 1.04 -1.18
N GLU A 107 -4.97 0.61 -2.18
CA GLU A 107 -6.33 0.10 -2.00
C GLU A 107 -6.35 -1.37 -1.57
N MET A 108 -7.43 -1.82 -0.93
CA MET A 108 -7.60 -3.26 -0.66
C MET A 108 -8.01 -3.99 -1.93
N GLU A 109 -9.01 -3.48 -2.64
CA GLU A 109 -9.56 -4.11 -3.84
C GLU A 109 -8.53 -4.16 -4.97
N GLY A 110 -8.46 -5.31 -5.62
CA GLY A 110 -7.52 -5.65 -6.67
C GLY A 110 -6.05 -5.80 -6.25
N ASN A 111 -5.73 -5.57 -4.97
CA ASN A 111 -4.36 -5.54 -4.46
C ASN A 111 -3.72 -6.92 -4.38
N PHE A 112 -2.45 -7.01 -4.79
CA PHE A 112 -1.62 -8.18 -4.53
C PHE A 112 -1.01 -8.08 -3.13
N ILE A 113 -1.44 -8.99 -2.24
CA ILE A 113 -1.20 -8.91 -0.81
C ILE A 113 -0.30 -10.06 -0.37
N LEU A 114 0.65 -9.79 0.53
CA LEU A 114 1.30 -10.83 1.33
C LEU A 114 0.87 -10.69 2.79
N ALA A 115 0.20 -11.72 3.31
CA ALA A 115 -0.18 -11.83 4.71
C ALA A 115 0.76 -12.81 5.45
N ALA A 116 1.05 -12.52 6.72
CA ALA A 116 1.86 -13.38 7.59
C ALA A 116 1.25 -13.49 9.00
N TRP A 117 1.40 -14.67 9.62
CA TRP A 117 0.87 -14.98 10.96
C TRP A 117 1.65 -16.15 11.62
N PRO A 118 1.52 -16.36 12.94
CA PRO A 118 2.08 -17.54 13.60
C PRO A 118 1.47 -18.84 13.06
N ASP A 119 2.28 -19.82 12.66
CA ASP A 119 1.81 -21.07 12.02
C ASP A 119 1.15 -22.08 12.99
N GLY A 120 1.22 -21.83 14.30
CA GLY A 120 0.76 -22.74 15.35
C GLY A 120 1.74 -23.84 15.73
N ALA A 121 2.90 -23.93 15.07
CA ALA A 121 4.00 -24.86 15.32
C ALA A 121 5.30 -24.17 15.78
N GLY A 122 5.25 -22.85 16.03
CA GLY A 122 6.38 -22.04 16.49
C GLY A 122 7.14 -21.34 15.36
N GLY A 123 6.62 -21.37 14.14
CA GLY A 123 7.12 -20.64 12.98
C GLY A 123 6.13 -19.59 12.46
N VAL A 124 6.40 -19.11 11.25
CA VAL A 124 5.58 -18.11 10.57
C VAL A 124 5.00 -18.73 9.30
N MET A 125 3.70 -18.59 9.12
CA MET A 125 3.02 -18.83 7.86
C MET A 125 2.97 -17.53 7.07
N ALA A 126 3.14 -17.63 5.75
CA ALA A 126 3.00 -16.52 4.83
C ALA A 126 2.20 -16.95 3.60
N SER A 127 1.35 -16.08 3.08
CA SER A 127 0.43 -16.41 2.00
C SER A 127 0.17 -15.21 1.11
N PHE A 128 0.29 -15.42 -0.20
CA PHE A 128 -0.12 -14.43 -1.19
C PHE A 128 -1.63 -14.47 -1.37
N ARG A 129 -2.25 -13.29 -1.32
CA ARG A 129 -3.69 -13.10 -1.50
C ARG A 129 -3.95 -12.05 -2.56
N GLN A 130 -5.15 -12.07 -3.12
CA GLN A 130 -5.65 -10.97 -3.92
C GLN A 130 -7.12 -10.72 -3.57
N ALA A 131 -7.42 -9.50 -3.13
CA ALA A 131 -8.81 -9.11 -2.89
C ALA A 131 -9.41 -8.66 -4.21
N THR A 132 -10.58 -9.18 -4.59
CA THR A 132 -11.36 -8.65 -5.73
C THR A 132 -12.62 -7.92 -5.27
N ASP A 133 -12.81 -7.86 -3.95
CA ASP A 133 -13.90 -7.27 -3.18
C ASP A 133 -13.39 -7.05 -1.73
N GLU A 134 -14.25 -6.54 -0.85
CA GLU A 134 -13.95 -6.33 0.58
C GLU A 134 -14.05 -7.60 1.45
N ASP A 135 -14.25 -8.79 0.86
CA ASP A 135 -14.32 -10.05 1.58
C ASP A 135 -12.91 -10.60 1.91
N ASN A 136 -12.85 -11.75 2.59
CA ASN A 136 -11.58 -12.40 2.91
C ASN A 136 -10.81 -12.76 1.62
N PRO A 137 -9.65 -12.14 1.35
CA PRO A 137 -8.94 -12.35 0.10
C PRO A 137 -8.54 -13.82 -0.10
N PRO A 138 -8.90 -14.47 -1.23
CA PRO A 138 -8.48 -15.83 -1.54
C PRO A 138 -6.97 -15.93 -1.69
N GLU A 139 -6.42 -17.10 -1.37
CA GLU A 139 -5.02 -17.42 -1.66
C GLU A 139 -4.79 -17.49 -3.17
N VAL A 140 -3.74 -16.83 -3.63
CA VAL A 140 -3.33 -16.80 -5.03
C VAL A 140 -1.98 -17.44 -5.27
N LYS A 141 -1.81 -17.99 -6.47
CA LYS A 141 -0.55 -18.54 -6.98
C LYS A 141 -0.25 -17.97 -8.37
N GLY A 142 1.03 -18.00 -8.73
CA GLY A 142 1.53 -17.52 -10.01
C GLY A 142 3.02 -17.80 -10.12
N ASN A 143 3.70 -17.04 -10.99
CA ASN A 143 5.15 -17.11 -11.12
C ASN A 143 5.85 -16.23 -10.07
N PHE A 144 5.49 -16.39 -8.80
CA PHE A 144 6.07 -15.67 -7.65
C PHE A 144 6.20 -16.62 -6.46
N ALA A 145 7.12 -16.31 -5.54
CA ALA A 145 7.36 -17.11 -4.35
C ALA A 145 7.75 -16.23 -3.16
N VAL A 146 7.35 -16.66 -1.96
CA VAL A 146 7.82 -16.08 -0.71
C VAL A 146 8.75 -17.09 -0.04
N ARG A 147 9.97 -16.65 0.26
CA ARG A 147 11.03 -17.48 0.84
C ARG A 147 11.51 -16.86 2.14
N PRO A 148 11.37 -17.54 3.29
CA PRO A 148 11.86 -17.03 4.56
C PRO A 148 13.37 -16.85 4.55
N ILE A 149 13.87 -15.74 5.12
CA ILE A 149 15.29 -15.56 5.46
C ILE A 149 15.42 -15.85 6.94
N ALA A 150 15.85 -17.07 7.27
CA ALA A 150 15.70 -17.66 8.61
C ALA A 150 16.25 -16.80 9.76
N GLU A 151 17.37 -16.11 9.53
CA GLU A 151 17.98 -15.22 10.53
C GLU A 151 17.06 -14.07 10.94
N GLY A 152 16.25 -13.56 10.00
CA GLY A 152 15.29 -12.48 10.22
C GLY A 152 13.86 -12.97 10.51
N VAL A 153 13.68 -14.22 10.95
CA VAL A 153 12.37 -14.76 11.36
C VAL A 153 12.35 -15.02 12.87
N SER A 154 11.37 -14.42 13.55
CA SER A 154 11.12 -14.66 14.97
C SER A 154 9.63 -14.52 15.30
N VAL A 155 9.10 -15.44 16.09
CA VAL A 155 7.71 -15.39 16.56
C VAL A 155 7.65 -15.79 18.03
N ASN A 156 6.88 -15.06 18.82
CA ASN A 156 6.63 -15.37 20.24
C ASN A 156 5.22 -14.89 20.64
N ALA A 157 4.91 -14.88 21.94
CA ALA A 157 3.58 -14.50 22.41
C ALA A 157 3.21 -13.03 22.18
N THR A 158 4.19 -12.16 21.93
CA THR A 158 4.04 -10.69 21.89
C THR A 158 4.40 -10.05 20.56
N SER A 159 5.13 -10.75 19.69
CA SER A 159 5.61 -10.16 18.44
C SER A 159 5.90 -11.22 17.38
N LEU A 160 5.71 -10.83 16.12
CA LEU A 160 6.18 -11.55 14.95
C LEU A 160 7.10 -10.62 14.15
N THR A 161 8.24 -11.15 13.71
CA THR A 161 9.11 -10.56 12.68
C THR A 161 9.34 -11.62 11.62
N TYR A 162 9.13 -11.25 10.36
CA TYR A 162 9.27 -12.13 9.22
C TYR A 162 10.00 -11.42 8.10
N THR A 163 11.29 -11.74 7.95
CA THR A 163 12.12 -11.30 6.83
C THR A 163 12.09 -12.35 5.73
N PHE A 164 11.85 -11.92 4.50
CA PHE A 164 11.61 -12.82 3.38
C PHE A 164 12.11 -12.24 2.06
N LEU A 165 12.49 -13.12 1.15
CA LEU A 165 12.61 -12.79 -0.27
C LEU A 165 11.24 -13.00 -0.93
N CYS A 166 10.70 -11.93 -1.52
CA CYS A 166 9.59 -12.00 -2.45
C CYS A 166 10.17 -12.14 -3.86
N GLU A 167 10.29 -13.38 -4.31
CA GLU A 167 10.83 -13.72 -5.62
C GLU A 167 9.76 -13.48 -6.70
N ASN A 168 10.10 -12.69 -7.71
CA ASN A 168 9.24 -12.34 -8.85
C ASN A 168 7.90 -11.66 -8.48
N CYS A 169 7.84 -10.94 -7.36
CA CYS A 169 6.64 -10.24 -6.91
C CYS A 169 6.46 -8.83 -7.52
N LEU A 170 7.49 -8.26 -8.15
CA LEU A 170 7.40 -6.98 -8.83
C LEU A 170 7.05 -7.22 -10.30
N ASP A 171 5.76 -7.09 -10.61
CA ASP A 171 5.17 -7.27 -11.92
C ASP A 171 4.11 -6.17 -12.12
N THR A 172 4.13 -5.51 -13.28
CA THR A 172 3.16 -4.43 -13.58
C THR A 172 1.71 -4.92 -13.56
N THR A 173 1.49 -6.21 -13.84
CA THR A 173 0.17 -6.84 -13.78
C THR A 173 -0.28 -7.13 -12.34
N LEU A 174 0.62 -7.10 -11.36
CA LEU A 174 0.31 -7.23 -9.93
C LEU A 174 0.20 -5.88 -9.22
N GLY A 175 0.35 -4.77 -9.95
CA GLY A 175 0.19 -3.40 -9.44
C GLY A 175 1.50 -2.64 -9.24
N LEU A 176 2.64 -3.32 -9.16
CA LEU A 176 3.95 -2.67 -8.98
C LEU A 176 5.04 -3.37 -9.79
N GLY A 177 5.37 -2.81 -10.96
CA GLY A 177 6.44 -3.32 -11.80
C GLY A 177 7.84 -2.88 -11.37
N PRO A 178 8.91 -3.55 -11.85
CA PRO A 178 10.30 -3.19 -11.54
C PRO A 178 10.65 -1.74 -11.90
N GLU A 179 10.10 -1.22 -12.99
CA GLU A 179 10.37 0.14 -13.47
C GLU A 179 9.82 1.21 -12.53
N ALA A 180 8.68 0.94 -11.88
CA ALA A 180 8.03 1.85 -10.94
C ALA A 180 8.82 2.01 -9.64
N THR A 181 9.74 1.08 -9.34
CA THR A 181 10.57 1.13 -8.13
C THR A 181 11.63 2.24 -8.12
N ASN A 182 11.77 3.01 -9.21
CA ASN A 182 12.67 4.16 -9.28
C ASN A 182 12.09 5.43 -8.63
N ALA A 183 10.84 5.39 -8.17
CA ALA A 183 10.13 6.53 -7.58
C ALA A 183 9.53 6.16 -6.22
N ASN A 184 8.70 7.03 -5.68
CA ASN A 184 7.81 6.68 -4.57
C ASN A 184 6.57 5.96 -5.12
N ALA A 185 6.01 5.03 -4.36
CA ALA A 185 4.74 4.39 -4.65
C ALA A 185 3.83 4.42 -3.41
N VAL A 186 2.52 4.34 -3.62
CA VAL A 186 1.56 4.13 -2.52
C VAL A 186 1.35 2.62 -2.36
N MET A 187 1.53 2.13 -1.14
CA MET A 187 1.38 0.73 -0.76
C MET A 187 0.44 0.61 0.44
N GLY A 188 -0.12 -0.57 0.64
CA GLY A 188 -1.11 -0.84 1.69
C GLY A 188 -0.51 -1.64 2.85
N TRP A 189 -1.10 -1.50 4.03
CA TRP A 189 -0.86 -2.37 5.16
C TRP A 189 -2.15 -2.71 5.90
N ALA A 190 -2.14 -3.84 6.60
CA ALA A 190 -3.25 -4.28 7.44
C ALA A 190 -2.74 -5.07 8.66
N LEU A 191 -3.47 -4.98 9.78
CA LEU A 191 -3.15 -5.66 11.04
C LEU A 191 -4.42 -6.10 11.77
N SER A 192 -4.38 -7.32 12.29
CA SER A 192 -5.35 -7.88 13.24
C SER A 192 -4.63 -8.47 14.45
N GLU A 193 -5.25 -8.39 15.62
CA GLU A 193 -4.80 -9.11 16.82
C GLU A 193 -5.61 -10.38 17.07
N LYS A 194 -6.53 -10.72 16.16
CA LYS A 194 -7.31 -11.96 16.23
C LYS A 194 -6.52 -13.14 15.69
N ALA A 195 -6.78 -14.31 16.26
CA ALA A 195 -6.18 -15.56 15.80
C ALA A 195 -6.71 -15.93 14.41
N VAL A 196 -5.79 -16.30 13.51
CA VAL A 196 -6.13 -16.94 12.24
C VAL A 196 -6.64 -18.35 12.51
N ARG A 197 -7.78 -18.72 11.91
CA ARG A 197 -8.33 -20.08 12.04
C ARG A 197 -7.55 -21.04 11.15
N ASN A 198 -7.15 -22.20 11.68
CA ASN A 198 -6.29 -23.18 11.01
C ASN A 198 -4.94 -22.57 10.57
N PRO A 199 -4.09 -22.13 11.52
CA PRO A 199 -2.92 -21.32 11.22
C PRO A 199 -1.85 -22.01 10.35
N SER A 200 -1.87 -23.35 10.26
CA SER A 200 -0.98 -24.11 9.38
C SER A 200 -1.44 -24.15 7.91
N ASP A 201 -2.60 -23.61 7.60
CA ASP A 201 -3.20 -23.60 6.27
C ASP A 201 -2.96 -22.24 5.59
N PRO A 202 -2.16 -22.16 4.52
CA PRO A 202 -1.89 -20.89 3.84
C PRO A 202 -3.15 -20.31 3.18
N GLY A 203 -4.22 -21.10 3.01
CA GLY A 203 -5.54 -20.66 2.55
C GLY A 203 -6.51 -20.29 3.67
N ALA A 204 -6.05 -20.18 4.92
CA ALA A 204 -6.87 -19.84 6.07
C ALA A 204 -7.66 -18.53 5.91
N ASN A 205 -8.78 -18.42 6.62
CA ASN A 205 -9.53 -17.17 6.72
C ASN A 205 -8.86 -16.26 7.77
N LEU A 206 -8.48 -15.05 7.35
CA LEU A 206 -7.78 -14.07 8.17
C LEU A 206 -8.75 -13.30 9.08
N GLY A 207 -9.99 -13.08 8.62
CA GLY A 207 -10.93 -12.17 9.26
C GLY A 207 -10.57 -10.70 9.01
N PHE A 208 -11.29 -9.78 9.66
CA PHE A 208 -11.10 -8.34 9.48
C PHE A 208 -9.85 -7.83 10.21
N HIS A 209 -9.12 -6.88 9.61
CA HIS A 209 -7.96 -6.18 10.19
C HIS A 209 -8.40 -5.06 11.15
N GLU A 210 -8.97 -5.45 12.29
CA GLU A 210 -9.59 -4.53 13.24
C GLU A 210 -8.60 -3.61 13.97
N ARG A 211 -7.31 -3.95 13.97
CA ARG A 211 -6.30 -3.17 14.68
C ARG A 211 -5.81 -1.97 13.86
N GLY A 212 -5.94 -2.03 12.54
CA GLY A 212 -5.68 -0.90 11.65
C GLY A 212 -5.21 -1.33 10.27
N PHE A 213 -5.39 -0.42 9.32
CA PHE A 213 -5.02 -0.59 7.92
C PHE A 213 -4.88 0.78 7.26
N GLY A 214 -4.38 0.79 6.03
CA GLY A 214 -4.46 1.95 5.14
C GLY A 214 -3.25 2.11 4.22
N PRO A 215 -3.25 3.16 3.40
CA PRO A 215 -2.14 3.46 2.50
C PRO A 215 -0.96 4.12 3.24
N PHE A 216 0.24 3.94 2.69
CA PHE A 216 1.45 4.68 3.04
C PHE A 216 2.32 4.90 1.79
N THR A 217 3.12 5.96 1.78
CA THR A 217 4.10 6.22 0.72
C THR A 217 5.39 5.42 0.97
N ALA A 218 5.64 4.42 0.14
CA ALA A 218 6.91 3.71 0.08
C ALA A 218 7.92 4.49 -0.76
N ARG A 219 9.08 4.83 -0.20
CA ARG A 219 10.15 5.54 -0.90
C ARG A 219 11.06 4.54 -1.63
N LEU A 220 10.52 3.88 -2.65
CA LEU A 220 11.18 2.73 -3.31
C LEU A 220 12.53 3.09 -3.93
N GLY A 221 12.66 4.29 -4.52
CA GLY A 221 13.95 4.77 -5.04
C GLY A 221 15.07 4.80 -3.99
N ASN A 222 14.73 4.94 -2.71
CA ASN A 222 15.65 4.96 -1.59
C ASN A 222 15.89 3.57 -0.97
N ALA A 223 15.12 2.55 -1.36
CA ALA A 223 15.18 1.20 -0.79
C ALA A 223 16.28 0.33 -1.42
N ARG A 224 17.10 0.87 -2.33
CA ARG A 224 18.13 0.11 -3.05
C ARG A 224 19.34 -0.19 -2.17
N THR A 225 19.87 -1.41 -2.28
CA THR A 225 21.04 -1.82 -1.50
C THR A 225 21.94 -2.80 -2.25
N ALA A 226 23.25 -2.60 -2.15
CA ALA A 226 24.26 -3.52 -2.66
C ALA A 226 24.27 -4.88 -1.93
N GLN A 227 23.67 -4.96 -0.74
CA GLN A 227 23.59 -6.18 0.07
C GLN A 227 22.53 -7.17 -0.44
N PHE A 228 21.64 -6.73 -1.35
CA PHE A 228 20.46 -7.48 -1.77
C PHE A 228 20.77 -8.92 -2.17
N ALA A 229 21.71 -9.11 -3.11
CA ALA A 229 22.01 -10.42 -3.67
C ALA A 229 22.58 -11.38 -2.60
N ALA A 230 23.42 -10.88 -1.70
CA ALA A 230 24.02 -11.67 -0.63
C ALA A 230 22.95 -12.15 0.36
N VAL A 231 22.03 -11.26 0.78
CA VAL A 231 20.96 -11.63 1.70
C VAL A 231 19.92 -12.52 1.01
N ALA A 232 19.54 -12.22 -0.23
CA ALA A 232 18.60 -13.03 -1.01
C ALA A 232 19.09 -14.48 -1.18
N ALA A 233 20.41 -14.70 -1.32
CA ALA A 233 21.00 -16.03 -1.43
C ALA A 233 20.86 -16.89 -0.15
N THR A 234 20.53 -16.29 1.00
CA THR A 234 20.26 -17.00 2.26
C THR A 234 18.80 -17.43 2.41
N ALA A 235 17.93 -17.00 1.49
CA ALA A 235 16.51 -17.33 1.53
C ALA A 235 16.31 -18.85 1.40
N GLY A 236 15.41 -19.38 2.24
CA GLY A 236 15.10 -20.80 2.30
C GLY A 236 14.24 -21.30 1.13
N GLN A 237 13.58 -22.43 1.38
CA GLN A 237 12.59 -22.96 0.45
C GLN A 237 11.38 -22.02 0.36
N SER A 238 10.71 -22.03 -0.80
CA SER A 238 9.43 -21.34 -0.94
C SER A 238 8.43 -21.90 0.05
N VAL A 239 7.65 -21.02 0.67
CA VAL A 239 6.44 -21.44 1.38
C VAL A 239 5.50 -22.08 0.37
N ALA A 240 4.96 -23.25 0.71
CA ALA A 240 4.05 -23.98 -0.15
C ALA A 240 2.64 -23.40 -0.05
N GLY A 241 1.97 -23.20 -1.18
CA GLY A 241 0.57 -22.80 -1.20
C GLY A 241 -0.40 -23.95 -0.93
N SER A 242 -1.66 -23.64 -0.63
CA SER A 242 -2.69 -24.66 -0.46
C SER A 242 -3.15 -25.24 -1.81
N ALA A 243 -3.79 -26.40 -1.76
CA ALA A 243 -4.44 -26.99 -2.92
C ALA A 243 -5.60 -26.12 -3.48
N ARG A 244 -6.09 -25.14 -2.70
CA ARG A 244 -7.20 -24.25 -3.08
C ARG A 244 -6.72 -22.92 -3.65
N ALA A 245 -5.40 -22.66 -3.69
CA ALA A 245 -4.87 -21.44 -4.26
C ALA A 245 -5.30 -21.28 -5.72
N VAL A 246 -5.88 -20.11 -6.05
CA VAL A 246 -6.35 -19.75 -7.39
C VAL A 246 -5.28 -18.97 -8.14
N ALA A 247 -5.39 -18.83 -9.46
CA ALA A 247 -4.45 -17.98 -10.19
C ALA A 247 -4.66 -16.50 -9.80
N ALA A 248 -3.58 -15.74 -9.64
CA ALA A 248 -3.69 -14.29 -9.52
C ALA A 248 -4.31 -13.70 -10.79
N THR A 249 -5.26 -12.77 -10.62
CA THR A 249 -5.92 -12.03 -11.69
C THR A 249 -5.05 -10.85 -12.11
N PRO A 250 -4.53 -10.82 -13.34
CA PRO A 250 -3.73 -9.71 -13.83
C PRO A 250 -4.54 -8.41 -13.85
N ASN A 251 -3.96 -7.33 -13.35
CA ASN A 251 -4.52 -5.97 -13.34
C ASN A 251 -5.80 -5.75 -12.50
N ALA A 252 -6.13 -6.63 -11.56
CA ALA A 252 -7.34 -6.49 -10.75
C ALA A 252 -7.44 -5.13 -10.01
N PHE A 253 -6.30 -4.51 -9.69
CA PHE A 253 -6.21 -3.16 -9.08
C PHE A 253 -6.79 -2.02 -9.93
N LYS A 254 -7.15 -2.26 -11.19
CA LYS A 254 -7.79 -1.26 -12.06
C LYS A 254 -9.31 -1.27 -11.96
N ASP A 255 -9.90 -2.36 -11.48
CA ASP A 255 -11.35 -2.55 -11.46
C ASP A 255 -11.97 -2.19 -10.10
N GLY A 256 -11.16 -2.07 -9.03
CA GLY A 256 -11.59 -1.77 -7.66
C GLY A 256 -11.90 -0.28 -7.37
N GLY A 257 -12.30 0.48 -8.39
CA GLY A 257 -12.60 1.92 -8.28
C GLY A 257 -13.94 2.34 -8.89
N ASP A 258 -14.78 1.40 -9.33
CA ASP A 258 -15.94 1.68 -10.20
C ASP A 258 -17.31 1.22 -9.63
N ASP A 259 -17.42 0.90 -8.34
CA ASP A 259 -18.70 0.50 -7.73
C ASP A 259 -19.45 1.70 -7.12
N ASP A 260 -19.67 2.74 -7.91
CA ASP A 260 -20.70 3.77 -7.65
C ASP A 260 -21.84 3.67 -8.69
N ASP A 261 -22.89 2.95 -8.28
CA ASP A 261 -24.30 3.15 -8.64
C ASP A 261 -24.64 3.58 -10.08
N ASP A 262 -24.51 2.68 -11.04
CA ASP A 262 -25.25 2.77 -12.31
C ASP A 262 -26.23 1.60 -12.44
N LYS A 263 -27.21 1.55 -11.53
CA LYS A 263 -28.46 0.79 -11.73
C LYS A 263 -29.24 1.38 -12.91
N LYS A 264 -28.75 1.15 -14.13
CA LYS A 264 -29.57 1.11 -15.33
C LYS A 264 -30.59 -0.01 -15.15
N LYS A 265 -31.77 0.33 -14.66
CA LYS A 265 -32.99 -0.48 -14.82
C LYS A 265 -33.30 -0.62 -16.30
N GLY A 266 -32.66 -1.60 -16.94
CA GLY A 266 -33.05 -2.14 -18.24
C GLY A 266 -33.59 -3.56 -18.03
N GLY A 267 -34.89 -3.69 -17.81
CA GLY A 267 -35.58 -4.97 -17.69
C GLY A 267 -36.95 -4.89 -18.35
N SER A 268 -37.00 -5.28 -19.62
CA SER A 268 -38.20 -5.42 -20.44
C SER A 268 -39.02 -6.64 -20.01
N GLY A 269 -40.36 -6.52 -20.08
CA GLY A 269 -41.22 -7.66 -20.41
C GLY A 269 -42.32 -8.06 -19.42
N GLY A 270 -43.54 -7.57 -19.69
CA GLY A 270 -44.74 -8.43 -19.81
C GLY A 270 -45.56 -8.75 -18.55
N GLY A 271 -46.85 -8.37 -18.58
CA GLY A 271 -47.90 -9.12 -17.87
C GLY A 271 -49.01 -8.31 -17.19
N GLY A 272 -50.00 -7.90 -17.99
CA GLY A 272 -51.44 -7.90 -17.66
C GLY A 272 -51.96 -7.41 -16.31
N LYS A 273 -52.61 -6.23 -16.33
CA LYS A 273 -54.04 -6.03 -15.98
C LYS A 273 -54.34 -4.53 -16.05
N LYS A 274 -55.18 -4.14 -17.00
CA LYS A 274 -55.99 -2.94 -16.86
C LYS A 274 -57.41 -3.45 -16.72
N ASP A 275 -57.94 -3.24 -15.54
CA ASP A 275 -59.35 -3.39 -15.27
C ASP A 275 -60.04 -2.23 -16.01
N ASP A 276 -60.99 -2.59 -16.86
CA ASP A 276 -61.93 -1.68 -17.50
C ASP A 276 -62.93 -1.24 -16.43
N ASP A 277 -62.92 0.04 -16.07
CA ASP A 277 -64.01 0.66 -15.34
C ASP A 277 -64.96 1.26 -16.39
N ASP A 278 -66.12 0.60 -16.52
CA ASP A 278 -67.29 1.02 -17.28
C ASP A 278 -67.98 2.21 -16.58
N ASP A 279 -68.20 3.29 -17.33
CA ASP A 279 -69.22 4.30 -17.04
C ASP A 279 -70.42 4.09 -17.99
N ASP A 280 -71.57 3.77 -17.38
CA ASP A 280 -72.95 4.17 -17.67
C ASP A 280 -73.67 3.87 -19.02
N ASP A 281 -74.91 3.38 -18.83
CA ASP A 281 -76.11 3.19 -19.70
C ASP A 281 -76.30 1.89 -20.50
#